data_AF-A0A7C0VU95-F1
#
_entry.id   AF-A0A7C0VU95-F1
#
_cell.length_a   1.000
_cell.length_b   1.000
_cell.length_c   1.000
_cell.angle_alpha   90.00
_cell.angle_beta   90.00
_cell.angle_gamma   90.00
#
_symmetry.space_group_name_H-M   'P 1'
#
loop_
_entity.id
_entity.type
_entity.pdbx_description
1 polymer ?
#
loop_
_entity_poly.entity_id
_entity_poly.type
_entity_poly.pdbx_seq_one_letter_code
_entity_poly.pdbx_strand_id
1 'polypeptide(L)'
;MSTTYSTKDLIRIIEHNKAVHSADNLDALIYAAKRNKILLHILRLADINSKLRQVEEAKLAGIIRLVGEVGRSLQDLEYAFIKLIKPVTYAPSDVDILIKIEDYNRVAKRLRKIGCKPLLIEPYNAIFQKNGINIDIYVHPSIGGRA
;
A
#
# COMPACT_ATOMS: atom_id res chain seq x y z
N MET A 1 -16.54 -28.40 8.90
CA MET A 1 -16.58 -27.04 9.49
C MET A 1 -15.60 -26.19 8.71
N SER A 2 -16.01 -25.04 8.18
CA SER A 2 -15.09 -24.10 7.51
C SER A 2 -14.21 -23.46 8.57
N THR A 3 -12.92 -23.74 8.54
CA THR A 3 -11.90 -23.15 9.43
C THR A 3 -11.70 -21.69 9.04
N THR A 4 -12.01 -20.78 9.95
CA THR A 4 -11.76 -19.34 9.79
C THR A 4 -10.37 -18.98 10.32
N TYR A 5 -9.66 -18.10 9.61
CA TYR A 5 -8.38 -17.55 10.07
C TYR A 5 -8.59 -16.20 10.75
N SER A 6 -8.06 -16.04 11.97
CA SER A 6 -8.02 -14.77 12.68
C SER A 6 -6.74 -13.99 12.38
N THR A 7 -6.70 -12.69 12.69
CA THR A 7 -5.46 -11.90 12.62
C THR A 7 -4.34 -12.48 13.48
N LYS A 8 -4.66 -13.12 14.63
CA LYS A 8 -3.67 -13.80 15.48
C LYS A 8 -3.01 -14.97 14.77
N ASP A 9 -3.77 -15.72 13.97
CA ASP A 9 -3.24 -16.84 13.19
C ASP A 9 -2.30 -16.34 12.09
N LEU A 10 -2.67 -15.22 11.43
CA LEU A 10 -1.80 -14.57 10.44
C LEU A 10 -0.47 -14.10 11.06
N ILE A 11 -0.51 -13.49 12.25
CA ILE A 11 0.70 -13.06 12.97
C ILE A 11 1.61 -14.27 13.24
N ARG A 12 1.07 -15.36 13.77
CA ARG A 12 1.83 -16.58 14.05
C ARG A 12 2.47 -17.18 12.80
N ILE A 13 1.76 -17.16 11.66
CA ILE A 13 2.28 -17.66 10.37
C ILE A 13 3.48 -16.80 9.94
N ILE A 14 3.36 -15.47 10.03
CA ILE A 14 4.44 -14.53 9.67
C ILE A 14 5.64 -14.68 10.61
N GLU A 15 5.42 -14.66 11.92
CA GLU A 15 6.49 -14.72 12.94
C GLU A 15 7.30 -16.01 12.88
N HIS A 16 6.65 -17.15 12.66
CA HIS A 16 7.31 -18.44 12.66
C HIS A 16 7.75 -18.92 11.27
N ASN A 17 7.55 -18.11 10.23
CA ASN A 17 7.82 -18.45 8.84
C ASN A 17 7.31 -19.88 8.49
N LYS A 18 6.15 -20.25 9.05
CA LYS A 18 5.62 -21.60 8.91
C LYS A 18 4.99 -21.72 7.55
N ALA A 19 5.53 -22.61 6.72
CA ALA A 19 4.91 -23.00 5.48
C ALA A 19 3.47 -23.50 5.76
N VAL A 20 2.50 -22.82 5.16
CA VAL A 20 1.09 -23.19 5.27
C VAL A 20 0.87 -24.41 4.39
N HIS A 21 0.95 -25.59 4.99
CA HIS A 21 0.88 -26.86 4.26
C HIS A 21 -0.54 -27.46 4.17
N SER A 22 -1.55 -26.92 4.84
CA SER A 22 -2.90 -27.49 4.77
C SER A 22 -3.75 -26.85 3.67
N ALA A 23 -4.02 -27.63 2.62
CA ALA A 23 -4.98 -27.31 1.57
C ALA A 23 -6.40 -27.05 2.09
N ASP A 24 -6.70 -27.50 3.31
CA ASP A 24 -8.06 -27.57 3.86
C ASP A 24 -8.71 -26.21 4.19
N ASN A 25 -8.03 -25.07 4.01
CA ASN A 25 -8.70 -23.76 4.05
C ASN A 25 -7.92 -22.61 3.39
N LEU A 26 -7.29 -22.86 2.24
CA LEU A 26 -6.53 -21.84 1.52
C LEU A 26 -7.37 -20.58 1.21
N ASP A 27 -8.65 -20.74 0.87
CA ASP A 27 -9.55 -19.61 0.58
C ASP A 27 -9.79 -18.72 1.81
N ALA A 28 -10.01 -19.32 2.98
CA ALA A 28 -10.16 -18.57 4.23
C ALA A 28 -8.88 -17.82 4.60
N LEU A 29 -7.71 -18.43 4.35
CA LEU A 29 -6.42 -17.78 4.56
C LEU A 29 -6.22 -16.60 3.60
N ILE A 30 -6.49 -16.80 2.31
CA ILE A 30 -6.41 -15.74 1.29
C ILE A 30 -7.35 -14.59 1.66
N TYR A 31 -8.58 -14.90 2.08
CA TYR A 31 -9.55 -13.89 2.50
C TYR A 31 -9.04 -13.07 3.70
N ALA A 32 -8.53 -13.74 4.74
CA ALA A 32 -7.98 -13.08 5.91
C ALA A 32 -6.73 -12.24 5.56
N ALA A 33 -5.82 -12.77 4.74
CA ALA A 33 -4.60 -12.11 4.30
C ALA A 33 -4.88 -10.85 3.45
N LYS A 34 -5.91 -10.90 2.59
CA LYS A 34 -6.39 -9.73 1.82
C LYS A 34 -6.84 -8.60 2.74
N ARG A 35 -7.70 -8.89 3.72
CA ARG A 35 -8.23 -7.87 4.65
C ARG A 35 -7.15 -7.21 5.51
N ASN A 36 -6.09 -7.95 5.82
CA ASN A 36 -4.95 -7.43 6.58
C ASN A 36 -3.84 -6.86 5.68
N LYS A 37 -4.04 -6.80 4.35
CA LYS A 37 -3.06 -6.29 3.36
C LYS A 37 -1.69 -6.99 3.41
N ILE A 38 -1.69 -8.30 3.65
CA ILE A 38 -0.49 -9.17 3.69
C ILE A 38 -0.54 -10.31 2.66
N LEU A 39 -1.51 -10.29 1.75
CA LEU A 39 -1.75 -11.38 0.79
C LEU A 39 -0.48 -11.78 0.03
N LEU A 40 0.22 -10.81 -0.57
CA LEU A 40 1.43 -11.10 -1.35
C LEU A 40 2.49 -11.84 -0.52
N HIS A 41 2.66 -11.44 0.74
CA HIS A 41 3.60 -12.09 1.63
C HIS A 41 3.19 -13.53 1.92
N ILE A 42 1.92 -13.77 2.24
CA ILE A 42 1.39 -15.13 2.46
C ILE A 42 1.56 -16.00 1.20
N LEU A 43 1.28 -15.46 0.01
CA LEU A 43 1.46 -16.19 -1.25
C LEU A 43 2.93 -16.54 -1.53
N ARG A 44 3.87 -15.67 -1.15
CA ARG A 44 5.32 -15.94 -1.22
C ARG A 44 5.73 -17.00 -0.20
N LEU A 45 5.27 -16.90 1.05
CA LEU A 45 5.59 -17.83 2.14
C LEU A 45 5.09 -19.25 1.87
N ALA A 46 3.87 -19.38 1.32
CA ALA A 46 3.29 -20.67 0.95
C ALA A 46 3.81 -21.21 -0.40
N ASP A 47 4.75 -20.50 -1.04
CA ASP A 47 5.27 -20.75 -2.38
C ASP A 47 4.19 -21.03 -3.45
N ILE A 48 3.07 -20.31 -3.38
CA ILE A 48 1.96 -20.49 -4.32
C ILE A 48 2.25 -19.68 -5.58
N ASN A 49 2.72 -20.33 -6.65
CA ASN A 49 2.93 -19.70 -7.95
C ASN A 49 1.63 -19.62 -8.77
N SER A 50 0.67 -18.81 -8.32
CA SER A 50 -0.64 -18.63 -8.97
C SER A 50 -0.73 -17.33 -9.76
N LYS A 51 -1.73 -17.24 -10.65
CA LYS A 51 -2.13 -15.98 -11.31
C LYS A 51 -2.42 -14.87 -10.29
N LEU A 52 -2.99 -15.24 -9.13
CA LEU A 52 -3.22 -14.29 -8.04
C LEU A 52 -1.91 -13.69 -7.52
N ARG A 53 -0.87 -14.52 -7.29
CA ARG A 53 0.46 -14.04 -6.89
C ARG A 53 1.04 -13.10 -7.94
N GLN A 54 0.99 -13.48 -9.22
CA GLN A 54 1.49 -12.64 -10.32
C GLN A 54 0.82 -11.26 -10.37
N VAL A 55 -0.50 -11.20 -10.13
CA VAL A 55 -1.23 -9.93 -10.06
C VAL A 55 -0.77 -9.09 -8.87
N GLU A 56 -0.60 -9.68 -7.69
CA GLU A 56 -0.14 -8.96 -6.50
C GLU A 56 1.32 -8.47 -6.63
N GLU A 57 2.20 -9.27 -7.24
CA GLU A 57 3.57 -8.86 -7.59
C GLU A 57 3.57 -7.66 -8.57
N ALA A 58 2.74 -7.70 -9.60
CA ALA A 58 2.62 -6.62 -10.57
C ALA A 58 2.10 -5.32 -9.93
N LYS A 59 1.15 -5.42 -8.99
CA LYS A 59 0.68 -4.27 -8.20
C LYS A 59 1.82 -3.66 -7.37
N LEU A 60 2.58 -4.48 -6.64
CA LEU A 60 3.72 -4.01 -5.87
C LEU A 60 4.76 -3.31 -6.76
N ALA A 61 5.10 -3.91 -7.91
CA ALA A 61 6.01 -3.31 -8.87
C ALA A 61 5.50 -1.96 -9.42
N GLY A 62 4.18 -1.85 -9.65
CA GLY A 62 3.53 -0.59 -10.04
C GLY A 62 3.68 0.50 -8.97
N ILE A 63 3.49 0.13 -7.70
CA ILE A 63 3.66 1.06 -6.57
C ILE A 63 5.11 1.50 -6.42
N ILE A 64 6.08 0.58 -6.47
CA ILE A 64 7.51 0.92 -6.38
C ILE A 64 7.91 1.88 -7.51
N ARG A 65 7.41 1.63 -8.73
CA ARG A 65 7.65 2.53 -9.86
C ARG A 65 7.06 3.92 -9.61
N LEU A 66 5.83 3.99 -9.11
CA LEU A 66 5.16 5.26 -8.81
C LEU A 66 5.86 6.03 -7.69
N VAL A 67 6.31 5.34 -6.63
CA VAL A 67 7.14 5.94 -5.56
C VAL A 67 8.40 6.57 -6.16
N GLY A 68 9.09 5.86 -7.06
CA GLY A 68 10.26 6.40 -7.76
C GLY A 68 9.94 7.62 -8.64
N GLU A 69 8.81 7.60 -9.36
CA GLU A 69 8.35 8.74 -10.18
C GLU A 69 8.00 9.96 -9.33
N VAL A 70 7.25 9.77 -8.25
CA VAL A 70 6.90 10.82 -7.29
C VAL A 70 8.18 11.37 -6.66
N GLY A 71 9.08 10.50 -6.19
CA GLY A 71 10.32 10.93 -5.55
C GLY A 71 11.21 11.78 -6.46
N ARG A 72 11.36 11.40 -7.74
CA ARG A 72 12.04 12.23 -8.74
C ARG A 72 11.32 13.56 -9.01
N SER A 73 9.99 13.54 -9.06
CA SER A 73 9.17 14.73 -9.30
C SER A 73 9.26 15.74 -8.15
N LEU A 74 9.48 15.27 -6.92
CA LEU A 74 9.54 16.09 -5.70
C LEU A 74 10.98 16.29 -5.15
N GLN A 75 12.02 15.94 -5.91
CA GLN A 75 13.41 15.85 -5.44
C GLN A 75 14.01 17.12 -4.78
N ASP A 76 13.48 18.30 -5.10
CA ASP A 76 13.89 19.62 -4.58
C ASP A 76 12.85 20.23 -3.62
N LEU A 77 11.99 19.38 -3.06
CA LEU A 77 11.02 19.73 -2.02
C LEU A 77 11.29 18.96 -0.74
N GLU A 78 10.83 19.51 0.38
CA GLU A 78 10.80 18.77 1.64
C GLU A 78 9.54 17.92 1.70
N TYR A 79 9.72 16.59 1.71
CA TYR A 79 8.63 15.63 1.81
C TYR A 79 9.11 14.35 2.48
N ALA A 80 8.16 13.55 2.97
CA ALA A 80 8.42 12.20 3.45
C ALA A 80 7.40 11.23 2.86
N PHE A 81 7.87 10.09 2.35
CA PHE A 81 6.98 8.94 2.16
C PHE A 81 6.64 8.36 3.53
N ILE A 82 5.36 8.28 3.85
CA ILE A 82 4.90 7.68 5.10
C ILE A 82 4.31 6.30 4.84
N LYS A 83 4.29 5.43 5.85
CA LYS A 83 3.78 4.05 5.77
C LYS A 83 4.47 3.15 4.72
N LEU A 84 5.54 3.62 4.08
CA LEU A 84 6.31 2.88 3.06
C LEU A 84 6.99 1.64 3.66
N ILE A 85 7.48 1.75 4.90
CA ILE A 85 8.10 0.67 5.67
C ILE A 85 7.28 0.51 6.96
N LYS A 86 6.86 -0.71 7.26
CA LYS A 86 6.16 -1.07 8.51
C LYS A 86 6.95 -2.16 9.24
N PRO A 87 6.84 -2.22 10.59
CA PRO A 87 7.50 -3.26 11.39
C PRO A 87 6.98 -4.67 11.09
N VAL A 88 5.86 -4.79 10.37
CA VAL A 88 5.26 -6.04 9.92
C VAL A 88 5.19 -6.03 8.40
N THR A 89 5.43 -7.19 7.78
CA THR A 89 5.35 -7.33 6.33
C THR A 89 3.97 -6.93 5.80
N TYR A 90 3.95 -6.11 4.76
CA TYR A 90 2.76 -5.47 4.23
C TYR A 90 2.92 -5.26 2.72
N ALA A 91 1.82 -5.36 1.97
CA ALA A 91 1.76 -4.93 0.59
C ALA A 91 1.12 -3.53 0.55
N PRO A 92 1.87 -2.46 0.21
CA PRO A 92 1.26 -1.15 -0.02
C PRO A 92 0.17 -1.24 -1.08
N SER A 93 -0.86 -0.41 -0.90
CA SER A 93 -1.97 -0.23 -1.83
C SER A 93 -2.01 1.18 -2.44
N ASP A 94 -1.24 2.07 -1.83
CA ASP A 94 -1.32 3.51 -1.83
C ASP A 94 0.10 4.07 -1.63
N VAL A 95 0.32 5.29 -2.11
CA VAL A 95 1.54 6.07 -1.89
C VAL A 95 1.19 7.24 -0.99
N ASP A 96 1.49 7.14 0.29
CA ASP A 96 1.27 8.24 1.22
C ASP A 96 2.48 9.19 1.25
N ILE A 97 2.24 10.49 1.09
CA ILE A 97 3.27 11.53 1.23
C ILE A 97 2.86 12.58 2.25
N LEU A 98 3.80 12.98 3.09
CA LEU A 98 3.70 14.13 3.99
C LEU A 98 4.52 15.28 3.41
N ILE A 99 3.91 16.46 3.32
CA ILE A 99 4.51 17.67 2.77
C ILE A 99 4.21 18.88 3.68
N LYS A 100 4.91 19.99 3.44
CA LYS A 100 4.54 21.30 3.99
C LYS A 100 3.31 21.86 3.28
N ILE A 101 2.44 22.57 4.02
CA ILE A 101 1.20 23.13 3.46
C ILE A 101 1.51 24.19 2.38
N GLU A 102 2.60 24.93 2.52
CA GLU A 102 3.05 25.95 1.57
C GLU A 102 3.45 25.34 0.21
N ASP A 103 3.91 24.09 0.21
CA ASP A 103 4.35 23.37 -0.98
C ASP A 103 3.21 22.66 -1.72
N TYR A 104 1.98 22.64 -1.17
CA TYR A 104 0.84 21.90 -1.72
C TYR A 104 0.61 22.19 -3.21
N ASN A 105 0.52 23.46 -3.58
CA ASN A 105 0.26 23.84 -4.97
C ASN A 105 1.38 23.41 -5.92
N ARG A 106 2.64 23.42 -5.44
CA ARG A 106 3.82 23.00 -6.21
C ARG A 106 3.84 21.48 -6.37
N VAL A 107 3.54 20.73 -5.32
CA VAL A 107 3.40 19.27 -5.33
C VAL A 107 2.26 18.85 -6.25
N ALA A 108 1.06 19.43 -6.10
CA ALA A 108 -0.10 19.14 -6.94
C ALA A 108 0.18 19.40 -8.43
N LYS A 109 0.87 20.51 -8.76
CA LYS A 109 1.29 20.81 -10.13
C LYS A 109 2.26 19.77 -10.68
N ARG A 110 3.20 19.30 -9.86
CA ARG A 110 4.20 18.28 -10.23
C ARG A 110 3.61 16.89 -10.42
N LEU A 111 2.68 16.50 -9.55
CA LEU A 111 1.92 15.25 -9.70
C LEU A 111 1.09 15.27 -10.99
N ARG A 112 0.40 16.38 -11.29
CA ARG A 112 -0.31 16.54 -12.58
C ARG A 112 0.62 16.41 -13.79
N LYS A 113 1.83 17.00 -13.73
CA LYS A 113 2.83 16.90 -14.81
C LYS A 113 3.28 15.46 -15.09
N ILE A 114 3.34 14.61 -14.06
CA ILE A 114 3.67 13.19 -14.24
C ILE A 114 2.42 12.33 -14.52
N GLY A 115 1.27 12.94 -14.81
CA GLY A 115 0.05 12.25 -15.23
C GLY A 115 -0.84 11.77 -14.08
N CYS A 116 -0.62 12.22 -12.85
CA CYS A 116 -1.53 11.95 -11.74
C CYS A 116 -2.77 12.86 -11.83
N LYS A 117 -3.96 12.29 -11.65
CA LYS A 117 -5.24 13.00 -11.69
C LYS A 117 -5.75 13.23 -10.26
N PRO A 118 -6.27 14.42 -9.92
CA PRO A 118 -6.90 14.62 -8.61
C PRO A 118 -8.20 13.81 -8.52
N LEU A 119 -8.44 13.17 -7.37
CA LEU A 119 -9.69 12.50 -7.02
C LEU A 119 -10.44 13.23 -5.92
N LEU A 120 -9.72 13.78 -4.94
CA LEU A 120 -10.26 14.51 -3.80
C LEU A 120 -9.28 15.62 -3.40
N ILE A 121 -9.80 16.80 -3.07
CA ILE A 121 -9.01 17.93 -2.57
C ILE A 121 -9.74 18.51 -1.37
N GLU A 122 -9.11 18.43 -0.20
CA GLU A 122 -9.59 18.98 1.05
C GLU A 122 -8.53 19.92 1.66
N PRO A 123 -8.87 20.74 2.68
CA PRO A 123 -7.93 21.70 3.25
C PRO A 123 -6.64 21.07 3.79
N TYR A 124 -6.69 19.82 4.25
CA TYR A 124 -5.58 19.15 4.93
C TYR A 124 -5.15 17.82 4.33
N ASN A 125 -5.86 17.36 3.31
CA ASN A 125 -5.53 16.16 2.57
C ASN A 125 -5.89 16.33 1.10
N ALA A 126 -5.22 15.58 0.23
CA ALA A 126 -5.66 15.43 -1.15
C ALA A 126 -5.32 14.05 -1.65
N ILE A 127 -6.17 13.51 -2.52
CA ILE A 127 -5.96 12.22 -3.15
C ILE A 127 -5.74 12.45 -4.63
N PHE A 128 -4.61 11.96 -5.13
CA PHE A 128 -4.32 11.85 -6.55
C PHE A 128 -4.32 10.38 -6.95
N GLN A 129 -4.51 10.09 -8.23
CA GLN A 129 -4.46 8.73 -8.75
C GLN A 129 -3.68 8.65 -10.05
N LYS A 130 -2.89 7.59 -10.19
CA LYS A 130 -2.26 7.20 -11.45
C LYS A 130 -2.33 5.69 -11.62
N ASN A 131 -2.82 5.22 -12.76
CA ASN A 131 -2.94 3.79 -13.07
C ASN A 131 -3.68 2.97 -12.00
N GLY A 132 -4.72 3.54 -11.39
CA GLY A 132 -5.49 2.89 -10.32
C GLY A 132 -4.81 2.86 -8.94
N ILE A 133 -3.63 3.47 -8.79
CA ILE A 133 -2.91 3.58 -7.52
C ILE A 133 -3.13 4.99 -6.98
N ASN A 134 -3.57 5.08 -5.72
CA ASN A 134 -3.78 6.35 -5.04
C ASN A 134 -2.47 6.90 -4.48
N ILE A 135 -2.37 8.23 -4.47
CA ILE A 135 -1.31 9.01 -3.86
C ILE A 135 -2.02 9.94 -2.87
N ASP A 136 -1.86 9.63 -1.59
CA ASP A 136 -2.50 10.37 -0.50
C ASP A 136 -1.52 11.43 0.01
N ILE A 137 -1.91 12.69 -0.12
CA ILE A 137 -1.12 13.84 0.31
C ILE A 137 -1.63 14.30 1.67
N TYR A 138 -0.73 14.38 2.63
CA TYR A 138 -0.96 14.92 3.96
C TYR A 138 -0.14 16.21 4.11
N VAL A 139 -0.78 17.30 4.54
CA VAL A 139 -0.07 18.56 4.89
C VAL A 139 0.11 18.72 6.41
N HIS A 140 -0.53 17.85 7.20
CA HIS A 140 -0.40 17.83 8.65
C HIS A 140 -0.34 16.36 9.12
N PRO A 141 0.69 15.95 9.88
CA PRO A 141 0.91 14.54 10.23
C PRO A 141 -0.20 13.93 11.10
N SER A 142 -1.04 14.75 11.74
CA SER A 142 -2.14 14.30 12.61
C SER A 142 -3.54 14.33 11.97
N ILE A 143 -3.69 14.73 10.71
CA ILE A 143 -5.00 14.77 10.03
C ILE A 143 -5.13 13.56 9.12
N GLY A 144 -5.22 12.38 9.74
CA GLY A 144 -5.64 11.14 9.10
C GLY A 144 -6.91 10.64 9.79
N GLY A 145 -8.06 10.81 9.14
CA GLY A 145 -9.34 10.25 9.60
C GLY A 145 -10.19 11.21 10.46
N ARG A 146 -10.81 12.21 9.82
CA ARG A 146 -12.10 12.74 10.26
C ARG A 146 -13.03 12.74 9.06
N ALA A 147 -13.71 11.61 8.87
CA ALA A 147 -14.99 11.54 8.19
C ALA A 147 -16.08 11.63 9.28
#